data_AF-A0A7S3PLF5-F1
#
_entry.id   AF-A0A7S3PLF5-F1
#
_cell.length_a   1.000
_cell.length_b   1.000
_cell.length_c   1.000
_cell.angle_alpha   90.00
_cell.angle_beta   90.00
_cell.angle_gamma   90.00
#
_symmetry.space_group_name_H-M   'P 1'
#
loop_
_entity.id
_entity.type
_entity.pdbx_description
1 polymer ?
#
loop_
_entity_poly.entity_id
_entity_poly.type
_entity_poly.pdbx_seq_one_letter_code
_entity_poly.pdbx_strand_id
1 'polypeptide(L)'
;MNKKGNEIKHHVINPGSIDEILLILTNTDSLPAYVHCMDGANKTGMVIACLRTLQHWNMSAIVSEFSRYTKKKIMEDEDKAFVSMYNPRNLEIPRETAASWLPAAAIEVPSSISVEEDTSKIAELQ
;
A
#
# COMPACT_ATOMS: atom_id res chain seq x y z
N MET A 1 30.98 -30.48 17.14
CA MET A 1 29.61 -30.47 16.56
C MET A 1 28.76 -29.48 17.35
N ASN A 2 28.71 -28.21 16.93
CA ASN A 2 27.65 -27.27 17.30
C ASN A 2 27.85 -25.97 16.48
N LYS A 3 27.21 -25.90 15.31
CA LYS A 3 26.98 -24.61 14.66
C LYS A 3 25.62 -24.13 15.18
N LYS A 4 25.61 -23.33 16.24
CA LYS A 4 24.46 -22.47 16.50
C LYS A 4 24.46 -21.45 15.38
N GLY A 5 23.75 -21.79 14.30
CA GLY A 5 23.43 -20.85 13.24
C GLY A 5 22.74 -19.67 13.89
N ASN A 6 23.37 -18.51 13.79
CA ASN A 6 22.76 -17.25 14.15
C ASN A 6 21.51 -17.11 13.26
N GLU A 7 20.31 -17.39 13.79
CA GLU A 7 19.07 -17.09 13.08
C GLU A 7 18.98 -15.57 12.98
N ILE A 8 19.46 -15.04 11.87
CA ILE A 8 19.33 -13.62 11.58
C ILE A 8 17.83 -13.38 11.41
N LYS A 9 17.21 -12.68 12.38
CA LYS A 9 15.82 -12.24 12.33
C LYS A 9 15.66 -11.18 11.24
N HIS A 10 15.67 -11.61 9.99
CA HIS A 10 15.37 -10.79 8.83
C HIS A 10 13.86 -10.77 8.62
N HIS A 11 13.09 -9.92 9.31
CA HIS A 11 11.69 -9.76 8.92
C HIS A 11 11.08 -8.38 9.14
N VAL A 12 11.77 -7.33 8.71
CA VAL A 12 11.08 -6.04 8.48
C VAL A 12 11.48 -5.56 7.09
N ILE A 13 10.52 -5.54 6.16
CA ILE A 13 10.68 -4.78 4.92
C ILE A 13 10.66 -3.30 5.31
N ASN A 14 11.57 -2.51 4.75
CA ASN A 14 11.56 -1.07 4.97
C ASN A 14 10.21 -0.49 4.47
N PRO A 15 9.47 0.29 5.29
CA PRO A 15 8.23 0.93 4.86
C PRO A 15 8.33 1.67 3.52
N GLY A 16 9.43 2.38 3.27
CA GLY A 16 9.62 3.11 2.01
C GLY A 16 9.67 2.19 0.79
N SER A 17 10.20 0.97 0.94
CA SER A 17 10.16 -0.01 -0.15
C SER A 17 8.75 -0.55 -0.41
N ILE A 18 7.89 -0.60 0.61
CA ILE A 18 6.48 -0.98 0.42
C ILE A 18 5.77 0.12 -0.35
N ASP A 19 6.01 1.38 0.00
CA ASP A 19 5.39 2.52 -0.64
C ASP A 19 5.72 2.59 -2.14
N GLU A 20 7.00 2.44 -2.50
CA GLU A 20 7.46 2.36 -3.88
C GLU A 20 6.76 1.23 -4.66
N ILE A 21 6.64 0.05 -4.05
CA ILE A 21 5.97 -1.09 -4.69
C ILE A 21 4.48 -0.82 -4.87
N LEU A 22 3.82 -0.23 -3.87
CA LEU A 22 2.39 0.08 -3.95
C LEU A 22 2.09 1.10 -5.03
N LEU A 23 2.93 2.13 -5.20
CA LEU A 23 2.79 3.09 -6.31
C LEU A 23 2.84 2.43 -7.68
N ILE A 24 3.67 1.38 -7.85
CA ILE A 24 3.70 0.59 -9.09
C ILE A 24 2.41 -0.22 -9.23
N LEU A 25 1.95 -0.87 -8.17
CA LEU A 25 0.77 -1.75 -8.21
C LEU A 25 -0.55 -1.01 -8.40
N THR A 26 -0.61 0.26 -7.99
CA THR A 26 -1.78 1.12 -8.13
C THR A 26 -1.81 1.88 -9.46
N ASN A 27 -0.69 1.92 -10.18
CA ASN A 27 -0.56 2.56 -11.48
C ASN A 27 -0.96 1.62 -12.62
N THR A 28 -2.03 1.96 -13.34
CA THR A 28 -2.54 1.19 -14.49
C THR A 28 -1.54 1.02 -15.62
N ASP A 29 -0.64 1.98 -15.82
CA ASP A 29 0.38 1.94 -16.88
C ASP A 29 1.47 0.92 -16.56
N SER A 30 1.59 0.52 -15.30
CA SER A 30 2.53 -0.50 -14.82
C SER A 30 1.92 -1.91 -14.81
N LEU A 31 0.65 -2.07 -15.20
CA LEU A 31 -0.06 -3.34 -15.19
C LEU A 31 -0.09 -4.00 -16.58
N PRO A 32 -0.06 -5.34 -16.68
CA PRO A 32 -0.08 -6.32 -15.58
C PRO A 32 1.28 -6.48 -14.86
N ALA A 33 1.26 -6.61 -13.53
CA ALA A 33 2.45 -6.80 -12.70
C ALA A 33 2.45 -8.16 -11.97
N TYR A 34 3.64 -8.74 -11.80
CA TYR A 34 3.86 -9.95 -11.01
C TYR A 34 4.73 -9.64 -9.79
N VAL A 35 4.19 -9.87 -8.59
CA VAL A 35 4.87 -9.58 -7.31
C VAL A 35 5.38 -10.89 -6.70
N HIS A 36 6.68 -10.99 -6.47
CA HIS A 36 7.27 -12.12 -5.77
C HIS A 36 8.48 -11.73 -4.93
N CYS A 37 8.85 -12.60 -4.00
CA CYS A 37 10.15 -12.57 -3.32
C CYS A 37 10.88 -13.90 -3.59
N MET A 38 11.74 -14.36 -2.67
CA MET A 38 12.45 -15.63 -2.87
C MET A 38 11.49 -16.83 -2.93
N ASP A 39 10.47 -16.87 -2.06
CA ASP A 39 9.51 -17.96 -1.96
C ASP A 39 8.04 -17.51 -2.10
N GLY A 40 7.82 -16.21 -2.34
CA GLY A 40 6.50 -15.60 -2.46
C GLY A 40 5.69 -15.57 -1.17
N ALA A 41 6.30 -15.89 -0.02
CA ALA A 41 5.58 -15.97 1.25
C ALA A 41 5.63 -14.63 1.99
N ASN A 42 6.65 -14.41 2.82
CA ASN A 42 6.54 -13.38 3.85
C ASN A 42 6.62 -11.95 3.29
N LYS A 43 7.65 -11.65 2.47
CA LYS A 43 7.84 -10.30 1.90
C LYS A 43 6.70 -9.91 0.96
N THR A 44 6.32 -10.84 0.09
CA THR A 44 5.17 -10.67 -0.81
C THR A 44 3.89 -10.51 0.00
N GLY A 45 3.65 -11.36 0.99
CA GLY A 45 2.49 -11.27 1.88
C GLY A 45 2.38 -9.91 2.57
N MET A 46 3.50 -9.34 3.01
CA MET A 46 3.50 -8.03 3.67
C MET A 46 3.11 -6.89 2.73
N VAL A 47 3.66 -6.88 1.51
CA VAL A 47 3.26 -5.91 0.47
C VAL A 47 1.76 -6.03 0.17
N ILE A 48 1.26 -7.26 0.00
CA ILE A 48 -0.16 -7.49 -0.27
C ILE A 48 -1.03 -7.09 0.93
N ALA A 49 -0.59 -7.32 2.17
CA ALA A 49 -1.31 -6.87 3.35
C ALA A 49 -1.44 -5.34 3.41
N CYS A 50 -0.37 -4.61 3.10
CA CYS A 50 -0.41 -3.14 2.99
C CYS A 50 -1.30 -2.67 1.84
N LEU A 51 -1.29 -3.37 0.69
CA LEU A 51 -2.23 -3.11 -0.41
C LEU A 51 -3.69 -3.30 0.04
N ARG A 52 -3.98 -4.33 0.84
CA ARG A 52 -5.33 -4.53 1.40
C ARG A 52 -5.73 -3.44 2.38
N THR A 53 -4.79 -2.93 3.18
CA THR A 53 -5.01 -1.76 4.03
C THR A 53 -5.39 -0.53 3.19
N LEU A 54 -4.68 -0.29 2.07
CA LEU A 54 -5.02 0.77 1.10
C LEU A 54 -6.41 0.56 0.48
N GLN A 55 -6.81 -0.68 0.23
CA GLN A 55 -8.14 -1.05 -0.25
C GLN A 55 -9.24 -1.03 0.84
N HIS A 56 -8.92 -0.59 2.06
CA HIS A 56 -9.82 -0.55 3.21
C HIS A 56 -10.42 -1.91 3.61
N TRP A 57 -9.65 -2.98 3.45
CA TRP A 57 -10.05 -4.29 3.99
C TRP A 57 -10.00 -4.29 5.52
N ASN A 58 -10.85 -5.10 6.15
CA ASN A 58 -10.82 -5.29 7.59
C ASN A 58 -9.62 -6.14 8.01
N MET A 59 -9.03 -5.83 9.17
CA MET A 59 -7.79 -6.49 9.63
C MET A 59 -7.89 -8.02 9.71
N SER A 60 -9.05 -8.58 10.11
CA SER A 60 -9.19 -10.05 10.15
C SER A 60 -9.21 -10.70 8.77
N ALA A 61 -9.68 -10.02 7.72
CA ALA A 61 -9.57 -10.51 6.34
C ALA A 61 -8.12 -10.46 5.86
N ILE A 62 -7.39 -9.39 6.18
CA ILE A 62 -5.96 -9.24 5.84
C ILE A 62 -5.13 -10.36 6.49
N VAL A 63 -5.32 -10.61 7.79
CA VAL A 63 -4.63 -11.68 8.52
C VAL A 63 -4.96 -13.06 7.95
N SER A 64 -6.22 -13.28 7.56
CA SER A 64 -6.67 -14.53 6.94
C SER A 64 -5.99 -14.77 5.59
N GLU A 65 -5.93 -13.75 4.73
CA GLU A 65 -5.24 -13.81 3.43
C GLU A 65 -3.74 -14.07 3.63
N PHE A 66 -3.09 -13.29 4.50
CA PHE A 66 -1.67 -13.42 4.79
C PHE A 66 -1.31 -14.84 5.28
N SER A 67 -2.05 -15.35 6.26
CA SER A 67 -1.78 -16.68 6.83
C SER A 67 -2.00 -17.79 5.81
N ARG A 68 -2.99 -17.65 4.92
CA ARG A 68 -3.25 -18.63 3.86
C ARG A 68 -2.08 -18.74 2.88
N TYR A 69 -1.48 -17.63 2.47
CA TYR A 69 -0.46 -17.62 1.41
C TYR A 69 0.99 -17.69 1.90
N THR A 70 1.27 -17.30 3.15
CA THR A 70 2.63 -17.38 3.73
C THR A 70 3.00 -18.77 4.25
N LYS A 71 2.07 -19.75 4.20
CA LYS A 71 2.21 -21.08 4.82
C LYS A 71 2.50 -21.03 6.33
N LYS A 72 2.35 -19.86 6.96
CA LYS A 72 2.38 -19.70 8.41
C LYS A 72 0.99 -19.98 8.97
N LYS A 73 0.93 -20.70 10.08
CA LYS A 73 -0.34 -20.99 10.76
C LYS A 73 -1.03 -19.71 11.25
N ILE A 74 -0.23 -18.72 11.67
CA ILE A 74 -0.68 -17.46 12.25
C ILE A 74 0.31 -16.36 11.81
N MET A 75 -0.21 -15.20 11.43
CA MET A 75 0.59 -13.98 11.27
C MET A 75 1.20 -13.57 12.63
N GLU A 76 2.49 -13.25 12.65
CA GLU A 76 3.18 -12.88 13.89
C GLU A 76 2.64 -11.54 14.43
N ASP A 77 2.71 -11.32 15.74
CA ASP A 77 2.12 -10.13 16.35
C ASP A 77 2.86 -8.84 15.93
N GLU A 78 4.17 -8.92 15.66
CA GLU A 78 4.97 -7.83 15.09
C GLU A 78 4.46 -7.45 13.68
N ASP A 79 4.20 -8.45 12.83
CA ASP A 79 3.63 -8.26 11.49
C ASP A 79 2.23 -7.63 11.56
N LYS A 80 1.38 -8.08 12.49
CA LYS A 80 0.04 -7.49 12.71
C LYS A 80 0.14 -6.04 13.16
N ALA A 81 1.02 -5.75 14.12
CA ALA A 81 1.24 -4.40 14.62
C ALA A 81 1.69 -3.48 13.49
N PHE A 82 2.63 -3.95 12.66
CA PHE A 82 3.09 -3.23 11.47
C PHE A 82 1.93 -2.88 10.53
N VAL A 83 1.15 -3.88 10.10
CA VAL A 83 0.03 -3.67 9.18
C VAL A 83 -1.06 -2.77 9.79
N SER A 84 -1.29 -2.85 11.11
CA SER A 84 -2.27 -2.01 11.81
C SER A 84 -1.87 -0.53 11.87
N MET A 85 -0.56 -0.27 11.91
CA MET A 85 0.00 1.07 11.98
C MET A 85 0.33 1.65 10.60
N TYR A 86 0.30 0.81 9.55
CA TYR A 86 0.56 1.23 8.19
C TYR A 86 -0.49 2.26 7.75
N ASN A 87 -0.02 3.47 7.43
CA ASN A 87 -0.86 4.57 7.00
C ASN A 87 -0.62 4.89 5.52
N PRO A 88 -1.54 4.48 4.63
CA PRO A 88 -1.40 4.72 3.19
C PRO A 88 -1.55 6.18 2.79
N ARG A 89 -1.97 7.09 3.69
CA ARG A 89 -2.19 8.52 3.36
C ARG A 89 -0.93 9.29 2.94
N ASN A 90 0.24 8.67 3.06
CA ASN A 90 1.49 9.27 2.60
C ASN A 90 1.81 8.88 1.13
N LEU A 91 0.93 8.10 0.47
CA LEU A 91 1.09 7.70 -0.92
C LEU A 91 0.35 8.67 -1.85
N GLU A 92 1.11 9.43 -2.63
CA GLU A 92 0.59 10.28 -3.69
C GLU A 92 0.27 9.42 -4.94
N ILE A 93 -0.95 8.88 -5.01
CA ILE A 93 -1.41 8.08 -6.17
C ILE A 93 -2.04 9.01 -7.21
N PRO A 94 -1.47 9.14 -8.43
CA PRO A 94 -2.05 10.01 -9.46
C PRO A 94 -3.40 9.47 -9.94
N ARG A 95 -4.44 10.31 -9.90
CA ARG A 95 -5.81 9.94 -10.28
C ARG A 95 -5.93 9.43 -11.72
N GLU A 96 -5.15 10.00 -12.63
CA GLU A 96 -5.17 9.67 -14.07
C GLU A 96 -4.76 8.21 -14.33
N THR A 97 -3.84 7.71 -13.52
CA THR A 97 -3.26 6.36 -13.64
C THR A 97 -3.72 5.44 -12.52
N ALA A 98 -4.63 5.87 -11.65
CA ALA A 98 -5.08 5.08 -10.52
C ALA A 98 -5.96 3.92 -11.00
N ALA A 99 -5.66 2.71 -10.52
CA ALA A 99 -6.45 1.55 -10.86
C ALA A 99 -7.90 1.68 -10.36
N SER A 100 -8.87 1.32 -11.21
CA SER A 100 -10.31 1.49 -10.96
C SER A 100 -10.86 0.71 -9.76
N TRP A 101 -10.12 -0.30 -9.27
CA TRP A 101 -10.45 -1.07 -8.08
C TRP A 101 -10.00 -0.39 -6.77
N LEU A 102 -9.28 0.72 -6.84
CA LEU A 102 -8.93 1.49 -5.65
C LEU A 102 -10.13 2.27 -5.12
N PRO A 103 -10.38 2.26 -3.81
CA PRO A 103 -11.37 3.15 -3.21
C PRO A 103 -11.01 4.62 -3.49
N ALA A 104 -12.02 5.46 -3.74
CA ALA A 104 -11.80 6.89 -3.96
C ALA A 104 -11.08 7.57 -2.78
N ALA A 105 -11.29 7.07 -1.55
CA ALA A 105 -10.61 7.57 -0.34
C ALA A 105 -9.10 7.27 -0.30
N ALA A 106 -8.62 6.37 -1.15
CA ALA A 106 -7.20 6.01 -1.28
C ALA A 106 -6.48 6.85 -2.35
N ILE A 107 -7.21 7.58 -3.19
CA ILE A 107 -6.65 8.44 -4.24
C ILE A 107 -6.64 9.86 -3.68
N GLU A 108 -5.47 10.48 -3.61
CA GLU A 108 -5.41 11.87 -3.18
C GLU A 108 -6.20 12.76 -4.14
N VAL A 109 -6.96 13.69 -3.55
CA VAL A 109 -7.44 14.85 -4.28
C VAL A 109 -6.26 15.83 -4.27
N PRO A 110 -5.72 16.26 -5.43
CA PRO A 110 -4.63 17.22 -5.43
C PRO A 110 -5.07 18.45 -4.62
N SER A 111 -4.28 18.79 -3.61
CA SER A 111 -4.51 19.92 -2.68
C SER A 111 -4.39 21.29 -3.36
N SER A 112 -4.27 21.34 -4.69
CA SER A 112 -4.16 22.54 -5.51
C SER A 112 -4.96 22.42 -6.81
N ILE A 113 -6.29 22.49 -6.73
CA ILE A 113 -7.04 23.29 -7.69
C ILE A 113 -7.28 24.63 -7.01
N SER A 114 -6.33 25.55 -7.17
CA SER A 114 -6.57 26.97 -6.98
C SER A 114 -7.41 27.43 -8.16
N VAL A 115 -8.74 27.37 -8.04
CA VAL A 115 -9.58 28.17 -8.93
C VAL A 115 -9.31 29.62 -8.54
N GLU A 116 -8.44 30.32 -9.28
CA GLU A 116 -8.49 31.78 -9.26
C GLU A 116 -9.82 32.16 -9.91
N GLU A 117 -10.81 32.47 -9.08
CA GLU A 117 -12.01 33.17 -9.53
C GLU A 117 -11.56 34.54 -10.06
N ASP A 118 -11.43 34.66 -11.37
CA ASP A 118 -11.25 35.92 -12.08
C ASP A 118 -12.53 36.78 -11.94
N THR A 119 -12.67 37.40 -10.77
CA THR A 119 -13.77 38.31 -10.41
C THR A 119 -13.77 39.60 -11.25
N SER A 120 -12.73 39.81 -12.06
CA SER A 120 -12.59 40.96 -12.97
C SER A 120 -13.73 41.08 -13.98
N LYS A 121 -14.39 39.97 -14.34
CA LYS A 121 -15.47 39.98 -15.34
C LYS A 121 -16.86 40.33 -14.79
N ILE A 122 -17.04 40.39 -13.46
CA ILE A 122 -18.34 40.70 -12.84
C ILE A 122 -18.56 42.22 -12.73
N ALA A 123 -17.49 43.02 -12.70
CA ALA A 123 -17.57 44.46 -12.50
C ALA A 123 -17.94 45.28 -13.75
N GLU A 124 -17.99 44.68 -14.95
CA GLU A 124 -18.34 45.39 -16.20
C GLU A 124 -19.82 45.24 -16.61
N LEU A 125 -20.66 44.64 -15.75
CA LEU A 125 -22.10 44.41 -16.04
C LEU A 125 -23.05 45.12 -15.07
N GLN A 126 -22.62 46.18 -14.39
CA GLN A 126 -23.51 47.05 -13.60
C GLN A 126 -23.42 48.52 -14.03
#